data_AF-A0A921B581-F1
#
_entry.id   AF-A0A921B581-F1
#
_cell.length_a   1.000
_cell.length_b   1.000
_cell.length_c   1.000
_cell.angle_alpha   90.00
_cell.angle_beta   90.00
_cell.angle_gamma   90.00
#
_symmetry.space_group_name_H-M   'P 1'
#
loop_
_entity.id
_entity.type
_entity.pdbx_description
1 polymer ?
#
loop_
_entity_poly.entity_id
_entity_poly.type
_entity_poly.pdbx_seq_one_letter_code
_entity_poly.pdbx_strand_id
1 'polypeptide(L)'
;MKHILNQTLKEDIKFYQDVLINGIESEYNSIYDEISTEDATISVEVTDEVCEIIRMFEAIHHALENNCHSIQRLGFIDDYIYSFNGFNGKNPDERAHFIYLRFYMEYHPCTLPIKDTNFLSLKQYRMMLDRYKPYKTSKELTIDQLEHICFTYSDINFPGIAVR
;
A
#
# COMPACT_ATOMS: atom_id res chain seq x y z
N MET A 1 -33.22 -17.61 -13.61
CA MET A 1 -31.80 -17.48 -13.99
C MET A 1 -30.91 -16.92 -12.88
N LYS A 2 -31.20 -15.76 -12.26
CA LYS A 2 -30.38 -15.24 -11.13
C LYS A 2 -30.22 -16.20 -9.94
N HIS A 3 -31.23 -17.02 -9.66
CA HIS A 3 -31.22 -17.95 -8.52
C HIS A 3 -30.29 -19.16 -8.72
N ILE A 4 -30.07 -19.59 -9.96
CA ILE A 4 -29.22 -20.73 -10.32
C ILE A 4 -27.75 -20.30 -10.31
N LEU A 5 -27.45 -19.13 -10.88
CA LEU A 5 -26.09 -18.54 -10.85
C LEU A 5 -25.55 -18.39 -9.42
N ASN A 6 -26.40 -17.97 -8.48
CA ASN A 6 -26.04 -17.82 -7.06
C ASN A 6 -25.88 -19.14 -6.31
N GLN A 7 -26.43 -20.24 -6.84
CA GLN A 7 -26.36 -21.54 -6.20
C GLN A 7 -25.12 -22.31 -6.66
N THR A 8 -24.83 -22.28 -7.97
CA THR A 8 -23.58 -22.80 -8.54
C THR A 8 -22.37 -22.13 -7.92
N LEU A 9 -22.36 -20.79 -7.82
CA LEU A 9 -21.27 -20.05 -7.16
C LEU A 9 -21.04 -20.47 -5.69
N LYS A 10 -22.10 -20.82 -4.96
CA LYS A 10 -21.98 -21.28 -3.57
C LYS A 10 -21.43 -22.70 -3.47
N GLU A 11 -21.80 -23.55 -4.41
CA GLU A 11 -21.32 -24.93 -4.51
C GLU A 11 -19.83 -24.94 -4.88
N ASP A 12 -19.42 -24.08 -5.83
CA ASP A 12 -18.02 -23.92 -6.25
C ASP A 12 -17.15 -23.36 -5.10
N ILE A 13 -17.60 -22.31 -4.40
CA ILE A 13 -16.89 -21.76 -3.23
C ILE A 13 -16.70 -22.82 -2.15
N LYS A 14 -17.75 -23.61 -1.87
CA LYS A 14 -17.68 -24.66 -0.85
C LYS A 14 -16.69 -25.75 -1.26
N PHE A 15 -16.71 -26.17 -2.52
CA PHE A 15 -15.76 -27.14 -3.06
C PHE A 15 -14.31 -26.66 -2.88
N TYR A 16 -14.00 -25.41 -3.27
CA TYR A 16 -12.65 -24.86 -3.10
C TYR A 16 -12.23 -24.75 -1.63
N GLN A 17 -13.15 -24.35 -0.74
CA GLN A 17 -12.88 -24.34 0.70
C GLN A 17 -12.57 -25.73 1.23
N ASP A 18 -13.35 -26.75 0.86
CA ASP A 18 -13.16 -28.13 1.32
C ASP A 18 -11.81 -28.69 0.83
N VAL A 19 -11.43 -28.43 -0.43
CA VAL A 19 -10.11 -28.82 -0.98
C VAL A 19 -8.97 -28.18 -0.18
N LEU A 20 -9.03 -26.87 0.05
CA LEU A 20 -7.98 -26.12 0.76
C LEU A 20 -7.89 -26.51 2.25
N ILE A 21 -9.03 -26.68 2.93
CA ILE A 21 -9.09 -27.04 4.36
C ILE A 21 -8.52 -28.44 4.59
N ASN A 22 -8.83 -29.40 3.71
CA ASN A 22 -8.42 -30.79 3.86
C ASN A 22 -7.06 -31.09 3.22
N GLY A 23 -6.44 -30.12 2.54
CA GLY A 23 -5.15 -30.31 1.87
C GLY A 23 -5.20 -31.33 0.74
N ILE A 24 -6.26 -31.33 -0.08
CA ILE A 24 -6.44 -32.29 -1.18
C ILE A 24 -5.60 -31.83 -2.38
N GLU A 25 -4.30 -32.10 -2.33
CA GLU A 25 -3.31 -31.59 -3.30
C GLU A 25 -3.63 -31.95 -4.77
N SER A 26 -4.30 -33.08 -5.02
CA SER A 26 -4.67 -33.50 -6.38
C SER A 26 -5.63 -32.52 -7.08
N GLU A 27 -6.37 -31.70 -6.32
CA GLU A 27 -7.34 -30.75 -6.83
C GLU A 27 -6.81 -29.31 -6.91
N TYR A 28 -5.57 -29.06 -6.49
CA TYR A 28 -5.00 -27.69 -6.52
C TYR A 28 -4.90 -27.14 -7.93
N ASN A 29 -4.60 -27.96 -8.94
CA ASN A 29 -4.56 -27.52 -10.33
C ASN A 29 -5.94 -27.03 -10.80
N SER A 30 -7.03 -27.71 -10.43
CA SER A 30 -8.40 -27.29 -10.74
C SER A 30 -8.72 -25.90 -10.17
N ILE A 31 -8.23 -25.63 -8.95
CA ILE A 31 -8.33 -24.32 -8.31
C ILE A 31 -7.48 -23.28 -9.05
N TYR A 32 -6.23 -23.60 -9.37
CA TYR A 32 -5.34 -22.68 -10.06
C TYR A 32 -5.81 -22.36 -11.47
N ASP A 33 -6.34 -23.32 -12.22
CA ASP A 33 -6.86 -23.10 -13.57
C ASP A 33 -8.06 -22.14 -13.58
N GLU A 34 -8.86 -22.12 -12.51
CA GLU A 34 -10.01 -21.24 -12.41
C GLU A 34 -9.66 -19.83 -11.92
N ILE A 35 -8.60 -19.69 -11.11
CA ILE A 35 -8.16 -18.39 -10.55
C ILE A 35 -7.04 -17.76 -11.40
N SER A 36 -6.28 -18.55 -12.14
CA SER A 36 -5.14 -18.11 -12.95
C SER A 36 -5.65 -17.42 -14.21
N THR A 37 -5.69 -16.10 -14.14
CA THR A 37 -5.49 -15.28 -15.33
C THR A 37 -4.01 -14.95 -15.38
N GLU A 38 -3.35 -15.17 -16.53
CA GLU A 38 -1.90 -14.99 -16.75
C GLU A 38 -1.35 -13.61 -16.31
N ASP A 39 -2.23 -12.64 -16.03
CA ASP A 39 -1.91 -11.25 -15.66
C ASP A 39 -2.27 -10.86 -14.20
N ALA A 40 -2.74 -11.78 -13.34
CA ALA A 40 -3.34 -11.41 -12.04
C ALA A 40 -2.55 -11.81 -10.79
N THR A 41 -1.43 -12.54 -10.90
CA THR A 41 -0.66 -12.92 -9.71
C THR A 41 0.11 -11.71 -9.17
N ILE A 42 -0.19 -11.32 -7.93
CA ILE A 42 0.59 -10.33 -7.18
C ILE A 42 1.79 -11.04 -6.57
N SER A 43 3.00 -10.58 -6.87
CA SER A 43 4.23 -11.21 -6.38
C SER A 43 4.46 -10.91 -4.90
N VAL A 44 5.24 -11.77 -4.24
CA VAL A 44 5.62 -11.60 -2.82
C VAL A 44 6.34 -10.27 -2.62
N GLU A 45 7.20 -9.87 -3.56
CA GLU A 45 7.93 -8.60 -3.51
C GLU A 45 7.00 -7.40 -3.49
N VAL A 46 5.91 -7.43 -4.27
CA VAL A 46 4.89 -6.37 -4.24
C VAL A 46 4.18 -6.36 -2.89
N THR A 47 3.82 -7.52 -2.35
CA THR A 47 3.15 -7.60 -1.05
C THR A 47 4.02 -7.08 0.09
N ASP A 48 5.31 -7.43 0.09
CA ASP A 48 6.28 -6.97 1.07
C ASP A 48 6.52 -5.47 0.95
N GLU A 49 6.72 -4.95 -0.27
CA GLU A 49 6.93 -3.52 -0.52
C GLU A 49 5.75 -2.67 -0.03
N VAL A 50 4.50 -3.08 -0.30
CA VAL A 50 3.31 -2.38 0.22
C VAL A 50 3.30 -2.37 1.75
N CYS A 51 3.60 -3.52 2.39
CA CYS A 51 3.67 -3.61 3.84
C CYS A 51 4.75 -2.68 4.43
N GLU A 52 5.92 -2.59 3.78
CA GLU A 52 6.99 -1.71 4.23
C GLU A 52 6.63 -0.23 4.08
N ILE A 53 5.98 0.15 2.98
CA ILE A 53 5.49 1.52 2.77
C ILE A 53 4.46 1.89 3.84
N ILE A 54 3.49 1.02 4.12
CA ILE A 54 2.47 1.26 5.16
C ILE A 54 3.16 1.45 6.53
N ARG A 55 4.06 0.55 6.93
CA ARG A 55 4.79 0.65 8.20
C ARG A 55 5.62 1.93 8.32
N MET A 56 6.25 2.37 7.22
CA MET A 56 6.97 3.64 7.20
C MET A 56 6.02 4.81 7.49
N PHE A 57 4.86 4.85 6.83
CA PHE A 57 3.89 5.91 7.07
C PHE A 57 3.26 5.83 8.47
N GLU A 58 3.06 4.63 9.03
CA GLU A 58 2.61 4.48 10.41
C GLU A 58 3.62 5.08 11.39
N ALA A 59 4.92 4.81 11.18
CA ALA A 59 5.99 5.40 11.98
C ALA A 59 6.05 6.94 11.85
N ILE A 60 5.85 7.46 10.64
CA ILE A 60 5.76 8.91 10.40
C ILE A 60 4.57 9.49 11.17
N HIS A 61 3.36 8.94 11.02
CA HIS A 61 2.16 9.46 11.69
C HIS A 61 2.29 9.41 13.21
N HIS A 62 2.78 8.31 13.76
CA HIS A 62 3.01 8.19 15.20
C HIS A 62 4.00 9.24 15.72
N ALA A 63 5.10 9.49 15.00
CA ALA A 63 6.04 10.54 15.37
C ALA A 63 5.41 11.95 15.31
N LEU A 64 4.54 12.19 14.32
CA LEU A 64 3.82 13.46 14.20
C LEU A 64 2.83 13.69 15.36
N GLU A 65 2.10 12.66 15.77
CA GLU A 65 1.16 12.72 16.88
C GLU A 65 1.87 13.06 18.20
N ASN A 66 2.99 12.39 18.49
CA ASN A 66 3.75 12.61 19.72
C ASN A 66 4.54 13.92 19.76
N ASN A 67 4.91 14.47 18.60
CA ASN A 67 5.70 15.71 18.50
C ASN A 67 4.89 16.91 17.99
N CYS A 68 3.55 16.83 18.00
CA CYS A 68 2.63 17.78 17.36
C CYS A 68 2.94 19.26 17.64
N HIS A 69 3.29 19.59 18.89
CA HIS A 69 3.64 20.97 19.29
C HIS A 69 4.94 21.49 18.68
N SER A 70 5.96 20.64 18.54
CA SER A 70 7.25 21.01 17.94
C SER A 70 7.13 21.15 16.42
N ILE A 71 6.33 20.28 15.80
CA ILE A 71 6.11 20.22 14.35
C ILE A 71 5.32 21.44 13.86
N GLN A 72 4.25 21.84 14.55
CA GLN A 72 3.51 23.06 14.20
C GLN A 72 4.36 24.32 14.34
N ARG A 73 5.24 24.38 15.35
CA ARG A 73 6.14 25.52 15.56
C ARG A 73 7.20 25.67 14.46
N LEU A 74 7.58 24.55 13.82
CA LEU A 74 8.63 24.50 12.81
C LEU A 74 8.10 24.58 11.37
N GLY A 75 6.78 24.69 11.15
CA GLY A 75 6.20 24.79 9.80
C GLY A 75 6.23 23.49 9.00
N PHE A 76 6.63 22.37 9.61
CA PHE A 76 6.79 21.08 8.92
C PHE A 76 5.51 20.61 8.21
N ILE A 77 4.34 20.85 8.83
CA ILE A 77 3.04 20.43 8.27
C ILE A 77 2.72 21.14 6.95
N ASP A 78 3.21 22.37 6.78
CA ASP A 78 2.89 23.20 5.62
C ASP A 78 3.82 22.86 4.44
N ASP A 79 5.06 22.47 4.72
CA ASP A 79 6.09 22.27 3.71
C ASP A 79 6.25 20.81 3.27
N TYR A 80 5.92 19.83 4.13
CA TYR A 80 6.22 18.42 3.89
C TYR A 80 4.99 17.55 3.57
N ILE A 81 5.24 16.51 2.79
CA ILE A 81 4.29 15.47 2.40
C ILE A 81 4.54 14.27 3.28
N TYR A 82 3.64 14.09 4.25
CA TYR A 82 3.73 13.06 5.28
C TYR A 82 2.51 12.11 5.31
N SER A 83 1.50 12.38 4.47
CA SER A 83 0.31 11.53 4.35
C SER A 83 0.51 10.44 3.32
N PHE A 84 -0.02 9.24 3.60
CA PHE A 84 -0.09 8.16 2.62
C PHE A 84 -1.38 8.27 1.80
N ASN A 85 -1.25 8.30 0.47
CA ASN A 85 -2.39 8.49 -0.43
C ASN A 85 -2.76 7.22 -1.22
N GLY A 86 -2.04 6.13 -0.98
CA GLY A 86 -2.20 4.90 -1.75
C GLY A 86 -1.51 4.96 -3.11
N PHE A 87 -1.96 4.09 -4.01
CA PHE A 87 -1.35 3.85 -5.32
C PHE A 87 -2.35 4.13 -6.45
N ASN A 88 -1.86 4.51 -7.63
CA ASN A 88 -2.71 4.77 -8.79
C ASN A 88 -3.02 3.48 -9.56
N GLY A 89 -4.20 2.89 -9.32
CA GLY A 89 -4.65 1.68 -10.04
C GLY A 89 -4.82 1.83 -11.56
N LYS A 90 -4.79 3.05 -12.11
CA LYS A 90 -4.77 3.29 -13.57
C LYS A 90 -3.34 3.29 -14.15
N ASN A 91 -2.32 3.41 -13.32
CA ASN A 91 -0.92 3.29 -13.74
C ASN A 91 -0.53 1.81 -13.76
N PRO A 92 -0.09 1.24 -14.90
CA PRO A 92 0.35 -0.15 -14.98
C PRO A 92 1.43 -0.51 -13.95
N ASP A 93 2.36 0.40 -13.68
CA ASP A 93 3.49 0.16 -12.76
C ASP A 93 3.05 0.10 -11.30
N GLU A 94 1.87 0.64 -10.97
CA GLU A 94 1.35 0.69 -9.59
C GLU A 94 0.10 -0.19 -9.40
N ARG A 95 -0.39 -0.83 -10.48
CA ARG A 95 -1.65 -1.58 -10.44
C ARG A 95 -1.60 -2.73 -9.45
N ALA A 96 -0.49 -3.47 -9.39
CA ALA A 96 -0.33 -4.58 -8.46
C ALA A 96 -0.34 -4.09 -7.00
N HIS A 97 0.39 -3.00 -6.70
CA HIS A 97 0.40 -2.36 -5.39
C HIS A 97 -0.97 -1.84 -4.99
N PHE A 98 -1.70 -1.24 -5.92
CA PHE A 98 -3.08 -0.79 -5.69
C PHE A 98 -4.01 -1.94 -5.33
N ILE A 99 -3.98 -3.05 -6.09
CA ILE A 99 -4.83 -4.22 -5.81
C ILE A 99 -4.49 -4.78 -4.43
N TYR A 100 -3.21 -4.96 -4.13
CA TYR A 100 -2.81 -5.50 -2.84
C TYR A 100 -3.12 -4.55 -1.67
N LEU A 101 -2.94 -3.24 -1.84
CA LEU A 101 -3.31 -2.26 -0.82
C LEU A 101 -4.80 -2.36 -0.49
N ARG A 102 -5.67 -2.49 -1.50
CA ARG A 102 -7.12 -2.67 -1.27
C ARG A 102 -7.41 -3.94 -0.47
N PHE A 103 -6.78 -5.05 -0.84
CA PHE A 103 -6.87 -6.30 -0.07
C PHE A 103 -6.39 -6.09 1.37
N TYR A 104 -5.20 -5.51 1.56
CA TYR A 104 -4.63 -5.30 2.89
C TYR A 104 -5.54 -4.43 3.77
N MET A 105 -6.10 -3.32 3.24
CA MET A 105 -7.03 -2.46 4.00
C MET A 105 -8.35 -3.15 4.37
N GLU A 106 -8.78 -4.15 3.61
CA GLU A 106 -10.00 -4.92 3.88
C GLU A 106 -9.83 -5.85 5.10
N TYR A 107 -8.64 -6.41 5.28
CA TYR A 107 -8.37 -7.42 6.32
C TYR A 107 -7.51 -6.90 7.48
N HIS A 108 -6.92 -5.71 7.35
CA HIS A 108 -6.11 -5.09 8.39
C HIS A 108 -6.65 -3.69 8.70
N PRO A 109 -7.00 -3.39 9.97
CA PRO A 109 -7.40 -2.05 10.37
C PRO A 109 -6.20 -1.10 10.31
N CYS A 110 -6.00 -0.49 9.15
CA CYS A 110 -4.99 0.53 8.97
C CYS A 110 -5.43 1.83 9.64
N THR A 111 -4.55 2.40 10.44
CA THR A 111 -4.78 3.66 11.15
C THR A 111 -4.41 4.88 10.32
N LEU A 112 -3.85 4.69 9.13
CA LEU A 112 -3.43 5.79 8.27
C LEU A 112 -4.64 6.54 7.70
N PRO A 113 -4.70 7.87 7.84
CA PRO A 113 -5.71 8.68 7.17
C PRO A 113 -5.40 8.71 5.67
N ILE A 114 -6.05 7.84 4.89
CA ILE A 114 -5.94 7.87 3.43
C ILE A 114 -6.68 9.10 2.91
N LYS A 115 -5.96 10.02 2.28
CA LYS A 115 -6.54 11.19 1.59
C LYS A 115 -6.63 10.92 0.09
N ASP A 116 -7.76 11.29 -0.53
CA ASP A 116 -8.09 11.07 -1.96
C ASP A 116 -7.21 11.86 -2.96
N THR A 117 -6.20 12.59 -2.51
CA THR A 117 -5.30 13.37 -3.36
C THR A 117 -3.93 12.72 -3.49
N ASN A 118 -3.67 12.04 -4.61
CA ASN A 118 -2.37 11.40 -4.89
C ASN A 118 -1.26 12.45 -5.08
N PHE A 119 -0.42 12.63 -4.07
CA PHE A 119 0.77 13.47 -4.17
C PHE A 119 2.04 12.70 -4.56
N LEU A 120 2.11 11.40 -4.26
CA LEU A 120 3.32 10.59 -4.43
C LEU A 120 3.09 9.43 -5.41
N SER A 121 4.04 9.24 -6.32
CA SER A 121 4.19 8.06 -7.17
C SER A 121 4.89 6.92 -6.42
N LEU A 122 4.75 5.68 -6.91
CA LEU A 122 5.48 4.52 -6.37
C LEU A 122 7.00 4.76 -6.33
N LYS A 123 7.56 5.44 -7.33
CA LYS A 123 8.98 5.82 -7.32
C LYS A 123 9.33 6.71 -6.12
N GLN A 124 8.47 7.66 -5.78
CA GLN A 124 8.70 8.54 -4.63
C GLN A 124 8.53 7.78 -3.30
N TYR A 125 7.55 6.87 -3.21
CA TYR A 125 7.46 5.99 -2.03
C TYR A 125 8.73 5.16 -1.83
N ARG A 126 9.29 4.59 -2.91
CA ARG A 126 10.58 3.87 -2.87
C ARG A 126 11.72 4.75 -2.38
N MET A 127 11.80 6.00 -2.87
CA MET A 127 12.81 6.95 -2.42
C MET A 127 12.66 7.29 -0.93
N MET A 128 11.44 7.51 -0.45
CA MET A 128 11.18 7.72 0.98
C MET A 128 11.56 6.48 1.79
N LEU A 129 11.24 5.29 1.30
CA LEU A 129 11.57 4.03 1.94
C LEU A 129 13.08 3.84 2.08
N ASP A 130 13.85 4.17 1.04
CA ASP A 130 15.31 4.14 1.07
C ASP A 130 15.88 5.09 2.13
N ARG A 131 15.30 6.29 2.28
CA ARG A 131 15.67 7.25 3.33
C ARG A 131 15.23 6.81 4.73
N TYR A 132 14.16 6.03 4.81
CA TYR A 132 13.63 5.50 6.08
C TYR A 132 14.39 4.28 6.59
N LYS A 133 14.94 3.43 5.70
CA LYS A 133 15.65 2.18 6.06
C LYS A 133 16.64 2.33 7.22
N PRO A 134 17.50 3.36 7.31
CA PRO A 134 18.42 3.56 8.42
C PRO A 134 17.75 3.74 9.80
N TYR A 135 16.47 4.12 9.82
CA TYR A 135 15.71 4.45 11.03
C TYR A 135 14.61 3.45 11.35
N LYS A 136 14.50 2.35 10.60
CA LYS A 136 13.43 1.34 10.75
C LYS A 136 13.36 0.70 12.15
N THR A 137 14.48 0.68 12.87
CA THR A 137 14.58 0.15 14.25
C THR A 137 14.50 1.24 15.31
N SER A 138 14.41 2.51 14.92
CA SER A 138 14.22 3.61 15.86
C SER A 138 12.88 3.45 16.55
N LYS A 139 12.87 3.59 17.89
CA LYS A 139 11.64 3.55 18.67
C LYS A 139 10.66 4.63 18.23
N GLU A 140 11.18 5.79 17.82
CA GLU A 140 10.41 6.94 17.37
C GLU A 140 11.27 7.78 16.43
N LEU A 141 10.64 8.38 15.42
CA LEU A 141 11.30 9.28 14.48
C LEU A 141 11.39 10.69 15.07
N THR A 142 12.57 11.29 14.97
CA THR A 142 12.82 12.71 15.29
C THR A 142 12.43 13.60 14.12
N ILE A 143 12.33 14.92 14.37
CA ILE A 143 12.00 15.90 13.33
C ILE A 143 13.06 15.88 12.20
N ASP A 144 14.35 15.91 12.53
CA ASP A 144 15.43 15.84 11.52
C ASP A 144 15.33 14.57 10.65
N GLN A 145 14.91 13.44 11.23
CA GLN A 145 14.67 12.21 10.48
C GLN A 145 13.43 12.31 9.59
N LEU A 146 12.35 12.92 10.07
CA LEU A 146 11.16 13.18 9.28
C LEU A 146 11.46 14.11 8.09
N GLU A 147 12.27 15.15 8.29
CA GLU A 147 12.74 16.05 7.23
C GLU A 147 13.61 15.32 6.20
N HIS A 148 14.45 14.39 6.67
CA HIS A 148 15.23 13.55 5.76
C HIS A 148 14.33 12.62 4.94
N ILE A 149 13.37 11.95 5.58
CA ILE A 149 12.51 10.95 4.95
C ILE A 149 11.53 11.58 3.96
N CYS A 150 10.78 12.59 4.41
CA CYS A 150 9.64 13.14 3.69
C CYS A 150 10.08 14.06 2.54
N PHE A 151 9.25 14.13 1.50
CA PHE A 151 9.40 15.14 0.46
C PHE A 151 8.74 16.45 0.91
N THR A 152 9.25 17.55 0.37
CA THR A 152 8.56 18.84 0.43
C THR A 152 7.58 18.98 -0.74
N TYR A 153 6.56 19.83 -0.62
CA TYR A 153 5.70 20.17 -1.75
C TYR A 153 6.47 20.84 -2.91
N SER A 154 7.60 21.50 -2.62
CA SER A 154 8.51 22.02 -3.65
C SER A 154 9.22 20.93 -4.45
N ASP A 155 9.50 19.77 -3.83
CA ASP A 155 10.15 18.65 -4.53
C ASP A 155 9.26 18.04 -5.63
N ILE A 156 7.93 18.20 -5.48
CA ILE A 156 6.94 17.63 -6.41
C ILE A 156 6.47 18.66 -7.45
N ASN A 157 6.53 19.95 -7.14
CA ASN A 157 6.04 21.04 -8.00
C ASN A 157 7.05 21.57 -9.04
N PHE A 158 8.18 20.89 -9.29
CA PHE A 158 9.01 21.23 -10.45
C PHE A 158 8.40 20.65 -11.74
N PRO A 159 7.99 21.49 -12.71
CA PRO A 159 7.45 21.05 -13.99
C PRO A 159 8.60 20.55 -14.87
N GLY A 160 8.94 19.27 -14.73
CA GLY A 160 9.91 18.59 -15.59
C GLY A 160 9.30 17.75 -16.71
N ILE A 161 7.98 17.54 -16.72
CA ILE A 161 7.21 16.75 -17.71
C ILE A 161 5.76 17.29 -17.60
N ALA A 162 5.11 17.96 -18.55
CA ALA A 162 5.01 17.85 -20.01
C ALA A 162 4.85 19.27 -20.61
N VAL A 163 5.14 19.54 -21.89
CA VAL A 163 4.15 19.44 -23.00
C VAL A 163 4.87 19.05 -24.30
N ARG A 164 4.42 17.97 -24.96
CA ARG A 164 4.23 17.98 -26.41
C ARG A 164 2.76 18.20 -26.66
#